data_AF-A0A7S1MZK2-F1
#
_entry.id   AF-A0A7S1MZK2-F1
#
_cell.length_a   1.000
_cell.length_b   1.000
_cell.length_c   1.000
_cell.angle_alpha   90.00
_cell.angle_beta   90.00
_cell.angle_gamma   90.00
#
_symmetry.space_group_name_H-M   'P 1'
#
loop_
_entity.id
_entity.type
_entity.pdbx_description
1 polymer ?
#
loop_
_entity_poly.entity_id
_entity_poly.type
_entity_poly.pdbx_seq_one_letter_code
_entity_poly.pdbx_strand_id
1 'polypeptide(L)'
;MEITTFNLKDGFAEAILRGYKGALLNSGDYALMCQCENLDDLKMHLGTTSYGSFLSDVDVGGANTTTQLIERCTDKLVEEFDFLQCQAEGPLYTFLEMCRIPHMIDNVILIVSGCLHNQQTHELLDKCHPLGMFDAMASLAVASNMQELYQLVLIDTPLGKYFHGSLSREDLTEMHLEIMRNMLYKSWIEDFNAFCSKKGGTTNEVMATFLSFESDRRAISISLNSVGTELTHDDKKSLFCKFGGLHPYGQKDLALAEDFEQILKVLSDYAPY
;
A
#
# COMPACT_ATOMS: atom_id res chain seq x y z
N MET A 1 -9.35 -0.76 30.50
CA MET A 1 -9.33 -2.24 30.48
C MET A 1 -8.40 -2.79 29.38
N GLU A 2 -8.10 -2.00 28.33
CA GLU A 2 -7.09 -2.34 27.30
C GLU A 2 -5.67 -2.46 27.87
N ILE A 3 -5.17 -1.46 28.59
CA ILE A 3 -3.81 -1.46 29.17
C ILE A 3 -3.52 -2.70 30.05
N THR A 4 -4.54 -3.23 30.73
CA THR A 4 -4.40 -4.37 31.65
C THR A 4 -4.39 -5.73 30.95
N THR A 5 -4.87 -5.83 29.71
CA THR A 5 -4.99 -7.12 28.99
C THR A 5 -4.21 -7.18 27.68
N PHE A 6 -3.82 -6.03 27.13
CA PHE A 6 -3.01 -5.92 25.91
C PHE A 6 -1.66 -6.65 26.05
N ASN A 7 -0.95 -6.41 27.16
CA ASN A 7 0.37 -6.99 27.40
C ASN A 7 0.36 -8.53 27.55
N LEU A 8 -0.80 -9.16 27.79
CA LEU A 8 -0.90 -10.62 27.89
C LEU A 8 -0.74 -11.32 26.54
N LYS A 9 -1.08 -10.65 25.43
CA LYS A 9 -1.04 -11.25 24.08
C LYS A 9 -0.09 -10.50 23.15
N ASP A 10 -0.11 -9.17 23.19
CA ASP A 10 0.55 -8.33 22.19
C ASP A 10 1.80 -7.62 22.73
N GLY A 11 2.13 -7.79 24.02
CA GLY A 11 3.25 -7.09 24.66
C GLY A 11 4.62 -7.46 24.09
N PHE A 12 4.81 -8.72 23.67
CA PHE A 12 6.06 -9.15 23.03
C PHE A 12 6.23 -8.52 21.64
N ALA A 13 5.18 -8.56 20.81
CA ALA A 13 5.18 -7.94 19.49
C ALA A 13 5.37 -6.41 19.56
N GLU A 14 4.75 -5.75 20.54
CA GLU A 14 4.93 -4.31 20.77
C GLU A 14 6.37 -3.97 21.15
N ALA A 15 7.00 -4.76 22.03
CA ALA A 15 8.38 -4.53 22.44
C ALA A 15 9.35 -4.64 21.25
N ILE A 16 9.16 -5.64 20.38
CA ILE A 16 9.94 -5.80 19.15
C ILE A 16 9.73 -4.61 18.21
N LEU A 17 8.47 -4.22 17.95
CA LEU A 17 8.14 -3.07 17.11
C LEU A 17 8.77 -1.77 17.61
N ARG A 18 8.79 -1.55 18.93
CA ARG A 18 9.48 -0.40 19.55
C ARG A 18 10.99 -0.48 19.38
N GLY A 19 11.55 -1.70 19.41
CA GLY A 19 12.95 -1.95 19.07
C GLY A 19 13.27 -1.56 17.62
N TYR A 20 12.46 -2.01 16.65
CA TYR A 20 12.60 -1.65 15.24
C TYR A 20 12.45 -0.14 15.01
N LYS A 21 11.51 0.52 15.70
CA LYS A 21 11.41 1.98 15.67
C LYS A 21 12.70 2.67 16.14
N GLY A 22 13.38 2.12 17.15
CA GLY A 22 14.66 2.63 17.63
C GLY A 22 15.81 2.44 16.65
N ALA A 23 15.66 1.53 15.67
CA ALA A 23 16.61 1.27 14.60
C ALA A 23 16.43 2.18 13.37
N LEU A 24 15.42 3.06 13.37
CA LEU A 24 15.22 4.04 12.29
C LEU A 24 16.36 5.05 12.26
N LEU A 25 16.75 5.44 11.04
CA LEU A 25 17.81 6.41 10.80
C LEU A 25 17.40 7.79 11.35
N ASN A 26 18.33 8.40 12.08
CA ASN A 26 18.14 9.75 12.62
C ASN A 26 18.65 10.81 11.63
N SER A 27 18.30 12.07 11.89
CA SER A 27 18.78 13.19 11.09
C SER A 27 20.31 13.27 10.98
N GLY A 28 21.03 12.81 12.01
CA GLY A 28 22.49 12.72 11.99
C GLY A 28 23.01 11.67 11.00
N ASP A 29 22.34 10.52 10.91
CA ASP A 29 22.71 9.45 9.97
C ASP A 29 22.49 9.91 8.53
N TYR A 30 21.37 10.59 8.25
CA TYR A 30 21.12 11.19 6.94
C TYR A 30 22.15 12.26 6.55
N ALA A 31 22.61 13.06 7.52
CA ALA A 31 23.64 14.06 7.25
C ALA A 31 24.99 13.43 6.87
N LEU A 32 25.33 12.27 7.44
CA LEU A 32 26.51 11.49 7.07
C LEU A 32 26.35 10.85 5.68
N MET A 33 25.16 10.33 5.36
CA MET A 33 24.88 9.76 4.03
C MET A 33 24.98 10.81 2.91
N CYS A 34 24.53 12.04 3.16
CA CYS A 34 24.67 13.14 2.19
C CYS A 34 26.13 13.55 1.91
N GLN A 35 27.06 13.18 2.80
CA GLN A 35 28.49 13.47 2.65
C GLN A 35 29.28 12.33 1.99
N CYS A 36 28.63 11.20 1.69
CA CYS A 36 29.26 10.06 1.02
C CYS A 36 29.54 10.41 -0.46
N GLU A 37 30.76 10.12 -0.93
CA GLU A 37 31.15 10.40 -2.32
C GLU A 37 30.88 9.22 -3.25
N ASN A 38 30.83 8.00 -2.70
CA ASN A 38 30.63 6.76 -3.44
C ASN A 38 29.69 5.79 -2.69
N LEU A 39 29.28 4.71 -3.38
CA LEU A 39 28.38 3.70 -2.81
C LEU A 39 29.07 2.80 -1.75
N ASP A 40 30.39 2.68 -1.80
CA ASP A 40 31.18 1.97 -0.79
C ASP A 40 31.10 2.67 0.57
N ASP A 41 31.26 3.99 0.59
CA ASP A 41 31.15 4.84 1.77
C ASP A 41 29.73 4.76 2.35
N LEU A 42 28.71 4.82 1.49
CA LEU A 42 27.32 4.66 1.90
C LEU A 42 27.08 3.28 2.55
N LYS A 43 27.61 2.21 1.95
CA LYS A 43 27.52 0.86 2.52
C LYS A 43 28.29 0.73 3.82
N MET A 44 29.47 1.35 3.96
CA MET A 44 30.22 1.36 5.23
C MET A 44 29.45 2.09 6.34
N HIS A 45 28.83 3.22 6.02
CA HIS A 45 28.02 3.96 6.97
C HIS A 45 26.75 3.20 7.35
N LEU A 46 26.02 2.64 6.38
CA LEU A 46 24.89 1.74 6.66
C LEU A 46 25.34 0.49 7.44
N GLY A 47 26.59 0.05 7.25
CA GLY A 47 27.30 -0.96 8.04
C GLY A 47 27.32 -0.70 9.55
N THR A 48 27.38 0.57 9.95
CA THR A 48 27.38 0.97 11.36
C THR A 48 25.98 1.05 11.97
N THR A 49 24.94 0.99 11.13
CA THR A 49 23.54 1.01 11.54
C THR A 49 22.97 -0.42 11.63
N SER A 50 21.71 -0.54 12.03
CA SER A 50 21.00 -1.82 12.07
C SER A 50 20.87 -2.53 10.72
N TYR A 51 21.28 -1.90 9.61
CA TYR A 51 21.31 -2.49 8.27
C TYR A 51 22.62 -3.23 7.94
N GLY A 52 23.65 -3.13 8.80
CA GLY A 52 24.99 -3.56 8.45
C GLY A 52 25.19 -5.04 8.17
N SER A 53 24.46 -5.93 8.85
CA SER A 53 24.54 -7.38 8.61
C SER A 53 23.94 -7.82 7.29
N PHE A 54 23.03 -7.04 6.71
CA PHE A 54 22.28 -7.40 5.51
C PHE A 54 22.96 -6.95 4.22
N LEU A 55 23.83 -5.94 4.33
CA LEU A 55 24.55 -5.36 3.20
C LEU A 55 25.91 -6.02 2.94
N SER A 56 26.35 -6.95 3.79
CA SER A 56 27.65 -7.63 3.65
C SER A 56 27.81 -8.33 2.30
N ASP A 57 26.72 -8.93 1.80
CA ASP A 57 26.70 -9.75 0.59
C ASP A 57 26.50 -8.96 -0.71
N VAL A 58 26.28 -7.64 -0.63
CA VAL A 58 26.10 -6.77 -1.81
C VAL A 58 27.47 -6.46 -2.43
N ASP A 59 27.73 -6.93 -3.64
CA ASP A 59 28.99 -6.65 -4.34
C ASP A 59 28.99 -5.22 -4.88
N VAL A 60 29.92 -4.38 -4.40
CA VAL A 60 29.87 -2.92 -4.63
C VAL A 60 30.41 -2.55 -6.03
N GLY A 61 31.03 -3.50 -6.74
CA GLY A 61 31.60 -3.31 -8.07
C GLY A 61 30.65 -3.54 -9.25
N GLY A 62 29.37 -3.85 -9.03
CA GLY A 62 28.41 -4.17 -10.08
C GLY A 62 27.68 -2.95 -10.66
N ALA A 63 27.24 -3.02 -11.92
CA ALA A 63 26.43 -1.97 -12.56
C ALA A 63 25.03 -1.77 -11.93
N ASN A 64 24.61 -2.63 -10.99
CA ASN A 64 23.28 -2.68 -10.38
C ASN A 64 23.28 -2.52 -8.85
N THR A 65 24.36 -1.99 -8.25
CA THR A 65 24.52 -1.89 -6.79
C THR A 65 23.36 -1.14 -6.11
N THR A 66 22.84 -0.08 -6.72
CA THR A 66 21.72 0.70 -6.16
C THR A 66 20.43 -0.11 -6.08
N THR A 67 20.07 -0.84 -7.13
CA THR A 67 18.87 -1.67 -7.17
C THR A 67 18.96 -2.81 -6.16
N GLN A 68 20.11 -3.49 -6.12
CA GLN A 68 20.37 -4.55 -5.14
C GLN A 68 20.31 -4.04 -3.70
N LEU A 69 20.77 -2.81 -3.44
CA LEU A 69 20.69 -2.21 -2.11
C LEU A 69 19.22 -1.94 -1.72
N ILE A 70 18.39 -1.46 -2.65
CA ILE A 70 16.96 -1.24 -2.41
C ILE A 70 16.25 -2.58 -2.16
N GLU A 71 16.53 -3.60 -2.98
CA GLU A 71 15.97 -4.95 -2.83
C GLU A 71 16.31 -5.52 -1.45
N ARG A 72 17.59 -5.53 -1.05
CA ARG A 72 18.01 -6.05 0.25
C ARG A 72 17.44 -5.27 1.44
N CYS A 73 17.31 -3.96 1.31
CA CYS A 73 16.63 -3.16 2.35
C CYS A 73 15.14 -3.50 2.46
N THR A 74 14.50 -3.79 1.32
CA THR A 74 13.09 -4.18 1.26
C THR A 74 12.90 -5.59 1.81
N ASP A 75 13.78 -6.53 1.48
CA ASP A 75 13.77 -7.90 1.98
C ASP A 75 13.89 -7.92 3.50
N LYS A 76 14.79 -7.12 4.06
CA LYS A 76 14.91 -6.97 5.51
C LYS A 76 13.59 -6.52 6.15
N LEU A 77 12.93 -5.51 5.57
CA LEU A 77 11.64 -5.03 6.06
C LEU A 77 10.57 -6.14 6.01
N VAL A 78 10.59 -6.94 4.95
CA VAL A 78 9.67 -8.08 4.76
C VAL A 78 9.94 -9.15 5.81
N GLU A 79 11.19 -9.53 6.03
CA GLU A 79 11.57 -10.52 7.05
C GLU A 79 11.15 -10.08 8.46
N GLU A 80 11.36 -8.81 8.81
CA GLU A 80 10.93 -8.24 10.09
C GLU A 80 9.40 -8.23 10.22
N PHE A 81 8.68 -7.93 9.14
CA PHE A 81 7.22 -7.95 9.10
C PHE A 81 6.65 -9.38 9.20
N ASP A 82 7.21 -10.32 8.45
CA ASP A 82 6.86 -11.74 8.48
C ASP A 82 7.07 -12.33 9.87
N PHE A 83 8.19 -12.00 10.51
CA PHE A 83 8.48 -12.41 11.88
C PHE A 83 7.40 -11.92 12.85
N LEU A 84 7.00 -10.64 12.77
CA LEU A 84 5.92 -10.09 13.59
C LEU A 84 4.59 -10.79 13.34
N GLN A 85 4.27 -11.10 12.09
CA GLN A 85 3.04 -11.80 11.75
C GLN A 85 3.03 -13.25 12.28
N CYS A 86 4.16 -13.96 12.27
CA CYS A 86 4.25 -15.28 12.87
C CYS A 86 4.02 -15.29 14.40
N GLN A 87 4.31 -14.17 15.07
CA GLN A 87 4.10 -14.03 16.53
C GLN A 87 2.72 -13.43 16.87
N ALA A 88 1.99 -12.91 15.89
CA ALA A 88 0.70 -12.29 16.09
C ALA A 88 -0.43 -13.34 16.11
N GLU A 89 -1.35 -13.23 17.08
CA GLU A 89 -2.54 -14.09 17.15
C GLU A 89 -3.84 -13.27 17.10
N GLY A 90 -4.85 -13.81 16.42
CA GLY A 90 -6.22 -13.29 16.44
C GLY A 90 -6.34 -11.86 15.90
N PRO A 91 -6.78 -10.86 16.69
CA PRO A 91 -6.93 -9.47 16.26
C PRO A 91 -5.71 -8.86 15.57
N LEU A 92 -4.51 -9.10 16.09
CA LEU A 92 -3.28 -8.51 15.59
C LEU A 92 -2.88 -9.13 14.25
N TYR A 93 -3.07 -10.44 14.10
CA TYR A 93 -2.83 -11.13 12.84
C TYR A 93 -3.70 -10.55 11.71
N THR A 94 -5.02 -10.42 11.95
CA THR A 94 -5.93 -9.84 10.95
C THR A 94 -5.57 -8.39 10.61
N PHE A 95 -5.06 -7.61 11.59
CA PHE A 95 -4.58 -6.25 11.33
C PHE A 95 -3.36 -6.24 10.41
N LEU A 96 -2.38 -7.11 10.65
CA LEU A 96 -1.19 -7.25 9.80
C LEU A 96 -1.54 -7.76 8.40
N GLU A 97 -2.48 -8.70 8.28
CA GLU A 97 -3.02 -9.11 6.97
C GLU A 97 -3.66 -7.94 6.23
N MET A 98 -4.42 -7.08 6.91
CA MET A 98 -4.98 -5.88 6.29
C MET A 98 -3.92 -4.91 5.81
N CYS A 99 -2.74 -4.85 6.44
CA CYS A 99 -1.61 -4.06 5.95
C CYS A 99 -0.95 -4.64 4.69
N ARG A 100 -1.06 -5.95 4.41
CA ARG A 100 -0.55 -6.57 3.17
C ARG A 100 -1.45 -6.34 1.96
N ILE A 101 -2.76 -6.20 2.17
CA ILE A 101 -3.75 -6.07 1.10
C ILE A 101 -3.41 -4.99 0.06
N PRO A 102 -2.99 -3.76 0.43
CA PRO A 102 -2.50 -2.76 -0.51
C PRO A 102 -1.44 -3.26 -1.50
N HIS A 103 -0.40 -3.93 -0.98
CA HIS A 103 0.67 -4.49 -1.78
C HIS A 103 0.17 -5.62 -2.70
N MET A 104 -0.80 -6.41 -2.23
CA MET A 104 -1.45 -7.42 -3.08
C MET A 104 -2.25 -6.78 -4.22
N ILE A 105 -2.98 -5.68 -3.96
CA ILE A 105 -3.72 -4.94 -4.99
C ILE A 105 -2.75 -4.42 -6.04
N ASP A 106 -1.67 -3.74 -5.64
CA ASP A 106 -0.69 -3.20 -6.58
C ASP A 106 -0.02 -4.30 -7.41
N ASN A 107 0.34 -5.43 -6.79
CA ASN A 107 0.92 -6.57 -7.48
C ASN A 107 -0.04 -7.17 -8.52
N VAL A 108 -1.32 -7.32 -8.18
CA VAL A 108 -2.34 -7.81 -9.12
C VAL A 108 -2.48 -6.85 -10.30
N ILE A 109 -2.59 -5.56 -10.04
CA ILE A 109 -2.72 -4.55 -11.11
C ILE A 109 -1.46 -4.51 -11.99
N LEU A 110 -0.26 -4.62 -11.39
CA LEU A 110 1.01 -4.67 -12.11
C LEU A 110 1.09 -5.87 -13.06
N ILE A 111 0.73 -7.07 -12.59
CA ILE A 111 0.76 -8.28 -13.42
C ILE A 111 -0.26 -8.18 -14.55
N VAL A 112 -1.50 -7.79 -14.26
CA VAL A 112 -2.55 -7.70 -15.29
C VAL A 112 -2.19 -6.65 -16.34
N SER A 113 -1.67 -5.49 -15.93
CA SER A 113 -1.18 -4.47 -16.86
C SER A 113 0.00 -4.96 -17.69
N GLY A 114 0.96 -5.67 -17.08
CA GLY A 114 2.09 -6.27 -17.78
C GLY A 114 1.66 -7.30 -18.83
N CYS A 115 0.65 -8.11 -18.52
CA CYS A 115 0.07 -9.08 -19.45
C CYS A 115 -0.65 -8.41 -20.63
N LEU A 116 -1.36 -7.31 -20.42
CA LEU A 116 -1.92 -6.51 -21.53
C LEU A 116 -0.85 -6.01 -22.49
N HIS A 117 0.35 -5.71 -21.97
CA HIS A 117 1.51 -5.26 -22.74
C HIS A 117 2.37 -6.40 -23.32
N ASN A 118 1.95 -7.66 -23.19
CA ASN A 118 2.72 -8.85 -23.59
C ASN A 118 4.11 -8.94 -22.93
N GLN A 119 4.28 -8.44 -21.70
CA GLN A 119 5.52 -8.62 -20.93
C GLN A 119 5.60 -10.05 -20.39
N GLN A 120 6.83 -10.56 -20.21
CA GLN A 120 7.03 -11.89 -19.67
C GLN A 120 6.71 -11.93 -18.18
N THR A 121 5.94 -12.93 -17.75
CA THR A 121 5.51 -13.10 -16.36
C THR A 121 6.68 -13.13 -15.38
N HIS A 122 7.81 -13.75 -15.75
CA HIS A 122 9.00 -13.80 -14.89
C HIS A 122 9.55 -12.41 -14.57
N GLU A 123 9.67 -11.53 -15.57
CA GLU A 123 10.17 -10.15 -15.36
C GLU A 123 9.20 -9.29 -14.54
N LEU A 124 7.90 -9.60 -14.58
CA LEU A 124 6.88 -8.94 -13.77
C LEU A 124 6.93 -9.40 -12.32
N LEU A 125 7.18 -10.69 -12.08
CA LEU A 125 7.32 -11.23 -10.73
C LEU A 125 8.52 -10.62 -10.00
N ASP A 126 9.63 -10.40 -10.70
CA ASP A 126 10.82 -9.74 -10.14
C ASP A 126 10.55 -8.27 -9.72
N LYS A 127 9.51 -7.63 -10.28
CA LYS A 127 9.09 -6.26 -9.95
C LYS A 127 7.98 -6.19 -8.89
N CYS A 128 7.42 -7.33 -8.50
CA CYS A 128 6.35 -7.38 -7.50
C CYS A 128 6.88 -7.09 -6.11
N HIS A 129 6.06 -6.43 -5.28
CA HIS A 129 6.44 -6.16 -3.91
C HIS A 129 6.34 -7.44 -3.07
N PRO A 130 7.40 -7.87 -2.36
CA PRO A 130 7.46 -9.14 -1.64
C PRO A 130 6.36 -9.31 -0.57
N LEU A 131 5.98 -8.24 0.14
CA LEU A 131 4.86 -8.28 1.11
C LEU A 131 3.50 -8.69 0.52
N GLY A 132 3.29 -8.46 -0.78
CA GLY A 132 2.03 -8.74 -1.47
C GLY A 132 2.05 -10.02 -2.32
N MET A 133 3.06 -10.88 -2.15
CA MET A 133 3.18 -12.13 -2.92
C MET A 133 2.24 -13.20 -2.38
N PHE A 134 1.64 -13.98 -3.27
CA PHE A 134 0.79 -15.12 -2.94
C PHE A 134 0.92 -16.23 -3.99
N ASP A 135 0.58 -17.47 -3.63
CA ASP A 135 0.88 -18.67 -4.44
C ASP A 135 0.26 -18.65 -5.86
N ALA A 136 -0.90 -18.00 -6.02
CA ALA A 136 -1.62 -17.94 -7.28
C ALA A 136 -1.20 -16.77 -8.21
N MET A 137 -0.08 -16.09 -7.93
CA MET A 137 0.42 -14.96 -8.74
C MET A 137 0.71 -15.34 -10.20
N ALA A 138 1.33 -16.51 -10.43
CA ALA A 138 1.62 -16.97 -11.80
C ALA A 138 0.34 -17.25 -12.62
N SER A 139 -0.76 -17.59 -11.95
CA SER A 139 -2.05 -17.88 -12.58
C SER A 139 -2.76 -16.61 -13.08
N LEU A 140 -2.43 -15.43 -12.53
CA LEU A 140 -2.95 -14.14 -12.99
C LEU A 140 -2.55 -13.85 -14.43
N ALA A 141 -1.38 -14.32 -14.86
CA ALA A 141 -0.85 -14.05 -16.19
C ALA A 141 -1.61 -14.77 -17.32
N VAL A 142 -2.46 -15.75 -16.97
CA VAL A 142 -3.24 -16.53 -17.93
C VAL A 142 -4.61 -15.88 -18.19
N ALA A 143 -5.10 -15.05 -17.27
CA ALA A 143 -6.42 -14.44 -17.38
C ALA A 143 -6.44 -13.35 -18.46
N SER A 144 -7.33 -13.50 -19.45
CA SER A 144 -7.52 -12.48 -20.50
C SER A 144 -8.64 -11.49 -20.16
N ASN A 145 -9.57 -11.90 -19.29
CA ASN A 145 -10.79 -11.16 -18.99
C ASN A 145 -10.94 -10.97 -17.47
N MET A 146 -11.61 -9.90 -17.05
CA MET A 146 -11.83 -9.61 -15.62
C MET A 146 -12.58 -10.74 -14.89
N GLN A 147 -13.51 -11.40 -15.57
CA GLN A 147 -14.27 -12.52 -14.99
C GLN A 147 -13.42 -13.76 -14.77
N GLU A 148 -12.48 -14.05 -15.69
CA GLU A 148 -11.54 -15.16 -15.54
C GLU A 148 -10.53 -14.86 -14.44
N LEU A 149 -10.02 -13.63 -14.39
CA LEU A 149 -9.15 -13.16 -13.30
C LEU A 149 -9.82 -13.38 -11.93
N TYR A 150 -11.10 -13.02 -11.82
CA TYR A 150 -11.86 -13.18 -10.60
C TYR A 150 -12.05 -14.65 -10.22
N GLN A 151 -12.49 -15.48 -11.17
CA GLN A 151 -12.80 -16.89 -10.92
C GLN A 151 -11.57 -17.77 -10.70
N LEU A 152 -10.45 -17.48 -11.37
CA LEU A 152 -9.25 -18.31 -11.32
C LEU A 152 -8.36 -18.00 -10.12
N VAL A 153 -8.33 -16.74 -9.68
CA VAL A 153 -7.35 -16.30 -8.68
C VAL A 153 -8.00 -15.55 -7.53
N LEU A 154 -8.85 -14.57 -7.81
CA LEU A 154 -9.25 -13.62 -6.77
C LEU A 154 -10.26 -14.19 -5.78
N ILE A 155 -11.03 -15.22 -6.16
CA ILE A 155 -12.01 -15.86 -5.27
C ILE A 155 -11.35 -16.50 -4.03
N ASP A 156 -10.15 -17.03 -4.20
CA ASP A 156 -9.39 -17.70 -3.15
C ASP A 156 -8.53 -16.72 -2.32
N THR A 157 -8.45 -15.46 -2.76
CA THR A 157 -7.69 -14.41 -2.06
C THR A 157 -8.58 -13.57 -1.16
N PRO A 158 -8.02 -12.94 -0.10
CA PRO A 158 -8.75 -11.95 0.69
C PRO A 158 -9.20 -10.71 -0.11
N LEU A 159 -8.78 -10.57 -1.37
CA LEU A 159 -9.28 -9.55 -2.28
C LEU A 159 -10.66 -9.89 -2.84
N GLY A 160 -11.04 -11.17 -2.91
CA GLY A 160 -12.28 -11.64 -3.53
C GLY A 160 -13.54 -10.99 -2.95
N LYS A 161 -13.52 -10.64 -1.65
CA LYS A 161 -14.61 -9.89 -1.00
C LYS A 161 -14.83 -8.50 -1.57
N TYR A 162 -13.80 -7.86 -2.12
CA TYR A 162 -13.87 -6.49 -2.64
C TYR A 162 -14.31 -6.40 -4.11
N PHE A 163 -14.35 -7.52 -4.83
CA PHE A 163 -14.67 -7.57 -6.27
C PHE A 163 -16.16 -7.72 -6.61
N HIS A 164 -17.07 -7.71 -5.62
CA HIS A 164 -18.50 -8.06 -5.79
C HIS A 164 -19.35 -7.07 -6.62
N GLY A 165 -18.77 -6.08 -7.30
CA GLY A 165 -19.52 -5.09 -8.08
C GLY A 165 -18.84 -4.55 -9.35
N SER A 166 -17.63 -5.01 -9.69
CA SER A 166 -16.83 -4.44 -10.79
C SER A 166 -16.89 -5.23 -12.10
N LEU A 167 -17.66 -6.30 -12.18
CA LEU A 167 -17.70 -7.18 -13.35
C LEU A 167 -18.53 -6.58 -14.49
N SER A 168 -17.98 -5.60 -15.22
CA SER A 168 -18.41 -5.37 -16.61
C SER A 168 -17.77 -6.45 -17.50
N ARG A 169 -18.51 -6.87 -18.55
CA ARG A 169 -18.04 -7.83 -19.56
C ARG A 169 -17.08 -7.21 -20.59
N GLU A 170 -16.52 -6.05 -20.27
CA GLU A 170 -15.74 -5.26 -21.21
C GLU A 170 -14.26 -5.67 -21.16
N ASP A 171 -13.58 -5.41 -22.27
CA ASP A 171 -12.15 -5.67 -22.39
C ASP A 171 -11.37 -4.90 -21.33
N LEU A 172 -10.32 -5.53 -20.79
CA LEU A 172 -9.41 -4.91 -19.84
C LEU A 172 -8.60 -3.81 -20.55
N THR A 173 -8.94 -2.55 -20.32
CA THR A 173 -8.14 -1.39 -20.73
C THR A 173 -7.33 -0.87 -19.54
N GLU A 174 -6.29 -0.08 -19.80
CA GLU A 174 -5.52 0.59 -18.74
C GLU A 174 -6.42 1.45 -17.84
N MET A 175 -7.39 2.15 -18.43
CA MET A 175 -8.37 2.94 -17.69
C MET A 175 -9.24 2.06 -16.77
N HIS A 176 -9.68 0.89 -17.26
CA HIS A 176 -10.43 -0.07 -16.44
C HIS A 176 -9.59 -0.64 -15.29
N LEU A 177 -8.28 -0.86 -15.49
CA LEU A 177 -7.37 -1.30 -14.43
C LEU A 177 -7.17 -0.23 -13.36
N GLU A 178 -7.05 1.05 -13.74
CA GLU A 178 -6.94 2.14 -12.76
C GLU A 178 -8.24 2.37 -11.98
N ILE A 179 -9.40 2.24 -12.62
CA ILE A 179 -10.70 2.26 -11.93
C ILE A 179 -10.80 1.09 -10.96
N MET A 180 -10.39 -0.12 -11.38
CA MET A 180 -10.35 -1.31 -10.52
C MET A 180 -9.43 -1.09 -9.31
N ARG A 181 -8.20 -0.60 -9.52
CA ARG A 181 -7.25 -0.26 -8.46
C ARG A 181 -7.94 0.64 -7.44
N ASN A 182 -8.52 1.76 -7.87
CA ASN A 182 -9.17 2.71 -6.98
C ASN A 182 -10.38 2.13 -6.24
N MET A 183 -11.18 1.29 -6.90
CA MET A 183 -12.33 0.64 -6.26
C MET A 183 -11.89 -0.35 -5.18
N LEU A 184 -10.90 -1.21 -5.46
CA LEU A 184 -10.39 -2.20 -4.50
C LEU A 184 -9.82 -1.54 -3.27
N TYR A 185 -9.04 -0.48 -3.47
CA TYR A 185 -8.48 0.28 -2.36
C TYR A 185 -9.55 1.00 -1.55
N LYS A 186 -10.58 1.56 -2.18
CA LYS A 186 -11.71 2.14 -1.46
C LYS A 186 -12.37 1.09 -0.56
N SER A 187 -12.68 -0.09 -1.11
CA SER A 187 -13.31 -1.16 -0.34
C SER A 187 -12.41 -1.67 0.79
N TRP A 188 -11.10 -1.74 0.57
CA TRP A 188 -10.13 -2.06 1.61
C TRP A 188 -10.10 -1.00 2.73
N ILE A 189 -10.04 0.29 2.38
CA ILE A 189 -10.03 1.39 3.36
C ILE A 189 -11.32 1.41 4.20
N GLU A 190 -12.48 1.20 3.58
CA GLU A 190 -13.77 1.12 4.27
C GLU A 190 -13.85 -0.10 5.21
N ASP A 191 -13.39 -1.28 4.77
CA ASP A 191 -13.35 -2.49 5.59
C ASP A 191 -12.34 -2.37 6.74
N PHE A 192 -11.18 -1.75 6.49
CA PHE A 192 -10.16 -1.55 7.51
C PHE A 192 -10.62 -0.56 8.59
N ASN A 193 -11.32 0.51 8.20
CA ASN A 193 -11.94 1.42 9.15
C ASN A 193 -13.05 0.74 9.98
N ALA A 194 -13.87 -0.10 9.35
CA ALA A 194 -14.88 -0.88 10.06
C ALA A 194 -14.26 -1.88 11.05
N PHE A 195 -13.14 -2.51 10.68
CA PHE A 195 -12.37 -3.37 11.58
C PHE A 195 -11.81 -2.60 12.78
N CYS A 196 -11.17 -1.45 12.55
CA CYS A 196 -10.66 -0.58 13.62
C CYS A 196 -11.78 -0.11 14.56
N SER A 197 -12.93 0.29 13.99
CA SER A 197 -14.11 0.71 14.75
C SER A 197 -14.68 -0.43 15.61
N LYS A 198 -14.64 -1.67 15.12
CA LYS A 198 -15.08 -2.86 15.86
C LYS A 198 -14.14 -3.22 17.01
N LYS A 199 -12.83 -2.99 16.88
CA LYS A 199 -11.86 -3.15 17.97
C LYS A 199 -12.04 -2.07 19.03
N GLY A 200 -12.26 -0.84 18.60
CA GLY A 200 -12.41 0.32 19.47
C GLY A 200 -11.09 0.71 20.15
N GLY A 201 -11.20 1.51 21.20
CA GLY A 201 -10.07 1.91 22.04
C GLY A 201 -9.08 2.85 21.35
N THR A 202 -7.85 2.88 21.85
CA THR A 202 -6.79 3.77 21.34
C THR A 202 -6.40 3.43 19.90
N THR A 203 -6.47 2.15 19.51
CA THR A 203 -6.20 1.73 18.12
C THR A 203 -7.15 2.41 17.15
N ASN A 204 -8.44 2.51 17.48
CA ASN A 204 -9.41 3.15 16.62
C ASN A 204 -9.16 4.66 16.48
N GLU A 205 -8.87 5.37 17.57
CA GLU A 205 -8.65 6.82 17.53
C GLU A 205 -7.44 7.20 16.64
N VAL A 206 -6.34 6.48 16.82
CA VAL A 206 -5.12 6.69 16.05
C VAL A 206 -5.30 6.27 14.58
N MET A 207 -5.81 5.06 14.33
CA MET A 207 -5.98 4.56 12.97
C MET A 207 -7.07 5.29 12.20
N ALA A 208 -8.16 5.73 12.83
CA ALA A 208 -9.19 6.50 12.14
C ALA A 208 -8.63 7.81 11.57
N THR A 209 -7.68 8.45 12.27
CA THR A 209 -7.01 9.66 11.78
C THR A 209 -6.14 9.34 10.55
N PHE A 210 -5.33 8.28 10.61
CA PHE A 210 -4.51 7.84 9.47
C PHE A 210 -5.34 7.40 8.26
N LEU A 211 -6.43 6.67 8.48
CA LEU A 211 -7.31 6.23 7.40
C LEU A 211 -8.12 7.38 6.80
N SER A 212 -8.46 8.39 7.60
CA SER A 212 -9.09 9.62 7.11
C SER A 212 -8.13 10.40 6.22
N PHE A 213 -6.88 10.56 6.64
CA PHE A 213 -5.84 11.16 5.81
C PHE A 213 -5.62 10.39 4.51
N GLU A 214 -5.54 9.06 4.57
CA GLU A 214 -5.34 8.22 3.39
C GLU A 214 -6.53 8.31 2.42
N SER A 215 -7.76 8.30 2.93
CA SER A 215 -8.98 8.52 2.15
C SER A 215 -8.95 9.85 1.40
N ASP A 216 -8.58 10.92 2.11
CA ASP A 216 -8.53 12.28 1.58
C ASP A 216 -7.42 12.45 0.55
N ARG A 217 -6.21 11.92 0.85
CA ARG A 217 -5.08 11.88 -0.10
C ARG A 217 -5.50 11.23 -1.41
N ARG A 218 -6.18 10.08 -1.33
CA ARG A 218 -6.67 9.37 -2.53
C ARG A 218 -7.75 10.14 -3.27
N ALA A 219 -8.71 10.75 -2.57
CA ALA A 219 -9.73 11.57 -3.22
C ALA A 219 -9.10 12.70 -4.03
N ILE A 220 -8.05 13.34 -3.49
CA ILE A 220 -7.28 14.36 -4.20
C ILE A 220 -6.52 13.77 -5.39
N SER A 221 -5.78 12.67 -5.20
CA SER A 221 -5.02 12.02 -6.28
C SER A 221 -5.92 11.56 -7.43
N ILE A 222 -7.08 10.97 -7.14
CA ILE A 222 -8.07 10.57 -8.15
C ILE A 222 -8.60 11.81 -8.88
N SER A 223 -8.95 12.87 -8.14
CA SER A 223 -9.47 14.10 -8.74
C SER A 223 -8.45 14.72 -9.70
N LEU A 224 -7.17 14.82 -9.28
CA LEU A 224 -6.07 15.32 -10.09
C LEU A 224 -5.81 14.46 -11.34
N ASN A 225 -5.72 13.14 -11.17
CA ASN A 225 -5.44 12.23 -12.28
C ASN A 225 -6.62 12.09 -13.24
N SER A 226 -7.83 12.45 -12.80
CA SER A 226 -9.03 12.45 -13.64
C SER A 226 -9.18 13.72 -14.48
N VAL A 227 -8.37 14.77 -14.25
CA VAL A 227 -8.40 15.99 -15.06
C VAL A 227 -7.98 15.65 -16.49
N GLY A 228 -8.85 15.97 -17.46
CA GLY A 228 -8.62 15.67 -18.87
C GLY A 228 -8.93 14.23 -19.30
N THR A 229 -9.56 13.43 -18.43
CA THR A 229 -10.07 12.08 -18.77
C THR A 229 -11.58 12.09 -19.01
N GLU A 230 -12.12 11.06 -19.68
CA GLU A 230 -13.56 10.91 -19.95
C GLU A 230 -14.37 10.42 -18.74
N LEU A 231 -13.81 10.45 -17.53
CA LEU A 231 -14.47 9.94 -16.32
C LEU A 231 -15.63 10.86 -15.89
N THR A 232 -16.83 10.32 -15.74
CA THR A 232 -17.99 11.10 -15.32
C THR A 232 -17.90 11.52 -13.86
N HIS A 233 -18.59 12.59 -13.47
CA HIS A 233 -18.64 13.05 -12.07
C HIS A 233 -19.21 11.98 -11.11
N ASP A 234 -20.18 11.18 -11.58
CA ASP A 234 -20.77 10.10 -10.78
C ASP A 234 -19.78 8.95 -10.57
N ASP A 235 -18.98 8.63 -11.59
CA ASP A 235 -17.91 7.64 -11.46
C ASP A 235 -16.84 8.12 -10.48
N LYS A 236 -16.40 9.39 -10.56
CA LYS A 236 -15.45 9.98 -9.59
C LYS A 236 -15.97 9.84 -8.16
N LYS A 237 -17.23 10.18 -7.94
CA LYS A 237 -17.88 10.09 -6.63
C LYS A 237 -18.01 8.64 -6.14
N SER A 238 -18.20 7.69 -7.05
CA SER A 238 -18.22 6.26 -6.73
C SER A 238 -16.86 5.75 -6.25
N LEU A 239 -15.75 6.39 -6.63
CA LEU A 239 -14.39 6.03 -6.23
C LEU A 239 -13.95 6.62 -4.89
N PHE A 240 -14.61 7.66 -4.39
CA PHE A 240 -14.29 8.25 -3.10
C PHE A 240 -14.81 7.41 -1.92
N CYS A 241 -14.02 7.29 -0.85
CA CYS A 241 -14.46 6.62 0.37
C CYS A 241 -15.50 7.47 1.09
N LYS A 242 -16.45 6.84 1.78
CA LYS A 242 -17.57 7.54 2.45
C LYS A 242 -17.21 8.16 3.82
N PHE A 243 -15.93 8.43 4.06
CA PHE A 243 -15.43 9.01 5.31
C PHE A 243 -14.11 9.75 5.07
N GLY A 244 -13.73 10.63 6.00
CA GLY A 244 -12.57 11.53 5.90
C GLY A 244 -12.94 12.96 6.23
N GLY A 245 -11.95 13.85 6.31
CA GLY A 245 -12.14 15.28 6.57
C GLY A 245 -12.81 16.00 5.40
N LEU A 246 -12.61 15.51 4.18
CA LEU A 246 -13.25 16.04 2.98
C LEU A 246 -14.68 15.52 2.75
N HIS A 247 -15.12 14.50 3.50
CA HIS A 247 -16.49 13.98 3.39
C HIS A 247 -17.47 14.83 4.23
N PRO A 248 -18.68 15.17 3.74
CA PRO A 248 -19.26 14.91 2.43
C PRO A 248 -19.17 16.08 1.44
N TYR A 249 -18.89 17.30 1.90
CA TYR A 249 -18.98 18.51 1.06
C TYR A 249 -17.77 18.66 0.14
N GLY A 250 -16.55 18.54 0.67
CA GLY A 250 -15.32 18.63 -0.10
C GLY A 250 -15.23 17.58 -1.20
N GLN A 251 -15.71 16.35 -0.96
CA GLN A 251 -15.78 15.31 -1.98
C GLN A 251 -16.77 15.63 -3.11
N LYS A 252 -17.89 16.32 -2.82
CA LYS A 252 -18.82 16.77 -3.87
C LYS A 252 -18.19 17.84 -4.74
N ASP A 253 -17.52 18.79 -4.11
CA ASP A 253 -16.87 19.90 -4.81
C ASP A 253 -15.65 19.40 -5.62
N LEU A 254 -14.91 18.42 -5.10
CA LEU A 254 -13.84 17.73 -5.82
C LEU A 254 -14.37 16.92 -7.01
N ALA A 255 -15.52 16.25 -6.88
CA ALA A 255 -16.11 15.52 -8.00
C ALA A 255 -16.49 16.45 -9.17
N LEU A 256 -16.88 17.69 -8.86
CA LEU A 256 -17.24 18.72 -9.84
C LEU A 256 -16.04 19.48 -10.40
N ALA A 257 -14.87 19.36 -9.76
CA ALA A 257 -13.68 20.09 -10.19
C ALA A 257 -13.15 19.51 -11.51
N GLU A 258 -12.97 20.41 -12.50
CA GLU A 258 -12.44 20.08 -13.83
C GLU A 258 -10.99 20.55 -14.00
N ASP A 259 -10.54 21.52 -13.19
CA ASP A 259 -9.23 22.14 -13.29
C ASP A 259 -8.44 22.10 -11.98
N PHE A 260 -7.11 22.17 -12.09
CA PHE A 260 -6.20 22.22 -10.95
C PHE A 260 -6.49 23.39 -9.99
N GLU A 261 -6.85 24.56 -10.52
CA GLU A 261 -7.18 25.74 -9.70
C GLU A 261 -8.45 25.53 -8.87
N GLN A 262 -9.43 24.81 -9.42
CA GLN A 262 -10.68 24.50 -8.70
C GLN A 262 -10.42 23.53 -7.56
N ILE A 263 -9.58 22.49 -7.80
CA ILE A 263 -9.14 21.56 -6.76
C ILE A 263 -8.43 22.32 -5.63
N LEU A 264 -7.49 23.21 -5.96
CA LEU A 264 -6.80 24.03 -4.95
C LEU A 264 -7.75 24.90 -4.14
N LYS A 265 -8.75 25.50 -4.77
CA LYS A 265 -9.74 26.33 -4.10
C LYS A 265 -10.55 25.51 -3.10
N VAL A 266 -11.03 24.33 -3.50
CA VAL A 266 -11.75 23.42 -2.60
C VAL A 266 -10.86 23.02 -1.42
N LEU A 267 -9.58 22.75 -1.65
CA LEU A 267 -8.65 22.38 -0.59
C LEU A 267 -8.31 23.53 0.36
N SER A 268 -8.32 24.78 -0.12
CA SER A 268 -8.03 25.96 0.71
C SER A 268 -9.06 26.22 1.81
N ASP A 269 -10.26 25.67 1.66
CA ASP A 269 -11.35 25.81 2.64
C ASP A 269 -11.23 24.81 3.82
N TYR A 270 -10.34 23.82 3.73
CA TYR A 270 -10.15 22.79 4.76
C TYR A 270 -8.82 22.99 5.52
N ALA A 271 -8.84 22.72 6.83
CA ALA A 271 -7.64 22.78 7.65
C ALA A 271 -6.66 21.66 7.27
N PRO A 272 -5.34 21.93 7.25
CA PRO A 272 -4.35 20.87 7.10
C PRO A 272 -4.39 19.93 8.32
N TYR A 273 -4.21 18.63 8.04
CA TYR A 273 -4.06 17.57 9.05
C TYR A 273 -2.84 17.78 9.95
#